data_AF-A0A2E5ZQU8-F1
#
_entry.id   AF-A0A2E5ZQU8-F1
#
_cell.length_a   1.000
_cell.length_b   1.000
_cell.length_c   1.000
_cell.angle_alpha   90.00
_cell.angle_beta   90.00
_cell.angle_gamma   90.00
#
_symmetry.space_group_name_H-M   'P 1'
#
loop_
_entity.id
_entity.type
_entity.pdbx_description
1 polymer ?
#
loop_
_entity_poly.entity_id
_entity_poly.type
_entity_poly.pdbx_seq_one_letter_code
_entity_poly.pdbx_strand_id
1 'polypeptide(L)'
;MAATWKIVELERNSKAPNKDGVIVAHWRVEDTEVVGTGDSAVTHYGSSYGTCSWTPDSTKEDYVKYADLTEEIVIGWVKASESISADDIEASIAAQIADSKAPKITTGVPWS
;
A
#
# COMPACT_ATOMS: atom_id res chain seq x y z
N MET A 1 -7.56 11.04 4.08
CA MET A 1 -7.46 10.45 5.44
C MET A 1 -5.98 10.21 5.68
N ALA A 2 -5.54 9.32 6.58
CA ALA A 2 -4.20 8.73 6.43
C ALA A 2 -4.31 7.54 5.47
N ALA A 3 -3.29 7.28 4.66
CA ALA A 3 -3.32 6.18 3.69
C ALA A 3 -3.45 4.82 4.39
N THR A 4 -4.34 3.97 3.90
CA THR A 4 -4.65 2.66 4.48
C THR A 4 -3.88 1.57 3.76
N TRP A 5 -3.00 0.88 4.50
CA TRP A 5 -2.25 -0.28 4.02
C TRP A 5 -3.02 -1.57 4.27
N LYS A 6 -2.97 -2.51 3.31
CA LYS A 6 -3.60 -3.83 3.39
C LYS A 6 -2.71 -4.89 2.77
N ILE A 7 -2.77 -6.10 3.32
CA ILE A 7 -2.19 -7.29 2.69
C ILE A 7 -3.26 -7.97 1.86
N VAL A 8 -3.02 -8.06 0.57
CA VAL A 8 -3.96 -8.64 -0.40
C VAL A 8 -3.83 -10.15 -0.44
N GLU A 9 -2.59 -10.64 -0.44
CA GLU A 9 -2.27 -12.06 -0.57
C GLU A 9 -0.88 -12.36 -0.01
N LEU A 10 -0.71 -13.58 0.50
CA LEU A 10 0.58 -14.11 0.93
C LEU A 10 0.89 -15.40 0.17
N GLU A 11 2.04 -15.44 -0.49
CA GLU A 11 2.61 -16.68 -0.99
C GLU A 11 3.52 -17.29 0.07
N ARG A 12 3.49 -18.62 0.20
CA ARG A 12 4.25 -19.36 1.22
C ARG A 12 4.82 -20.65 0.68
N ASN A 13 5.93 -21.07 1.27
CA ASN A 13 6.59 -22.34 0.97
C ASN A 13 5.67 -23.54 1.23
N SER A 14 5.65 -24.51 0.32
CA SER A 14 4.85 -25.73 0.46
C SER A 14 5.59 -26.90 1.12
N LYS A 15 6.92 -26.80 1.30
CA LYS A 15 7.79 -27.90 1.71
C LYS A 15 8.78 -27.49 2.81
N ALA A 16 9.23 -28.48 3.58
CA ALA A 16 10.29 -28.35 4.58
C ALA A 16 11.63 -27.95 3.93
N PRO A 17 12.57 -27.31 4.66
CA PRO A 17 12.50 -27.01 6.10
C PRO A 17 11.58 -25.82 6.44
N ASN A 18 11.41 -24.86 5.53
CA ASN A 18 10.66 -23.62 5.79
C ASN A 18 9.19 -23.70 5.35
N LYS A 19 8.53 -24.84 5.60
CA LYS A 19 7.12 -25.03 5.22
C LYS A 19 6.27 -23.94 5.87
N ASP A 20 5.34 -23.39 5.10
CA ASP A 20 4.44 -22.30 5.46
C ASP A 20 5.13 -20.94 5.69
N GLY A 21 6.45 -20.82 5.56
CA GLY A 21 7.14 -19.53 5.59
C GLY A 21 6.73 -18.63 4.42
N VAL A 22 6.41 -17.37 4.70
CA VAL A 22 6.01 -16.37 3.70
C VAL A 22 7.20 -16.03 2.80
N ILE A 23 6.98 -16.10 1.49
CA ILE A 23 7.99 -15.78 0.47
C ILE A 23 7.65 -14.52 -0.31
N VAL A 24 6.36 -14.20 -0.46
CA VAL A 24 5.87 -12.97 -1.11
C VAL A 24 4.67 -12.44 -0.33
N ALA A 25 4.63 -11.13 -0.10
CA ALA A 25 3.43 -10.42 0.32
C ALA A 25 3.01 -9.46 -0.79
N HIS A 26 1.76 -9.58 -1.21
CA HIS A 26 1.09 -8.61 -2.08
C HIS A 26 0.41 -7.57 -1.18
N TRP A 27 0.68 -6.30 -1.41
CA TRP A 27 0.16 -5.21 -0.60
C TRP A 27 -0.55 -4.18 -1.47
N ARG A 28 -1.51 -3.47 -0.86
CA ARG A 28 -2.18 -2.31 -1.44
C ARG A 28 -2.20 -1.19 -0.42
N VAL A 29 -2.08 0.03 -0.92
CA VAL A 29 -2.27 1.26 -0.15
C VAL A 29 -3.29 2.12 -0.88
N GLU A 30 -4.26 2.66 -0.15
CA GLU A 30 -5.29 3.52 -0.72
C GLU A 30 -5.67 4.65 0.23
N ASP A 31 -6.02 5.81 -0.32
CA ASP A 31 -6.65 6.90 0.42
C ASP A 31 -7.76 7.55 -0.42
N THR A 32 -8.68 8.20 0.29
CA THR A 32 -9.75 8.97 -0.32
C THR A 32 -9.94 10.32 0.36
N GLU A 33 -10.39 11.30 -0.42
CA GLU A 33 -10.80 12.62 0.05
C GLU A 33 -12.13 12.98 -0.59
N VAL A 34 -13.11 13.34 0.23
CA VAL A 34 -14.42 13.81 -0.26
C VAL A 34 -14.42 15.34 -0.20
N VAL A 35 -14.66 15.98 -1.33
CA VAL A 35 -14.75 17.44 -1.46
C VAL A 35 -16.18 17.83 -1.82
N GLY A 36 -16.73 18.84 -1.13
CA GLY A 36 -18.13 19.25 -1.29
C GLY A 36 -19.08 18.56 -0.31
N THR A 37 -20.39 18.79 -0.47
CA THR A 37 -21.43 18.24 0.41
C THR A 37 -22.70 17.97 -0.39
N GLY A 38 -23.52 17.01 0.06
CA GLY A 38 -24.75 16.63 -0.65
C GLY A 38 -24.47 16.05 -2.03
N ASP A 39 -25.37 16.30 -2.99
CA ASP A 39 -25.33 15.71 -4.33
C ASP A 39 -24.14 16.19 -5.20
N SER A 40 -23.44 17.24 -4.78
CA SER A 40 -22.25 17.77 -5.46
C SER A 40 -20.93 17.29 -4.86
N ALA A 41 -20.97 16.42 -3.85
CA ALA A 41 -19.76 15.86 -3.26
C ALA A 41 -19.03 14.95 -4.27
N VAL A 42 -17.71 15.15 -4.39
CA VAL A 42 -16.83 14.36 -5.25
C VAL A 42 -15.85 13.58 -4.38
N THR A 43 -15.73 12.27 -4.64
CA THR A 43 -14.72 11.44 -4.00
C THR A 43 -13.48 11.35 -4.89
N HIS A 44 -12.37 11.85 -4.36
CA HIS A 44 -11.05 11.72 -4.93
C HIS A 44 -10.36 10.50 -4.32
N TYR A 45 -9.57 9.79 -5.12
CA TYR A 45 -8.98 8.51 -4.75
C TYR A 45 -7.55 8.43 -5.26
N GLY A 46 -6.66 7.87 -4.45
CA GLY A 46 -5.31 7.51 -4.85
C GLY A 46 -4.95 6.13 -4.31
N SER A 47 -4.08 5.41 -5.02
CA SER A 47 -3.59 4.11 -4.55
C SER A 47 -2.26 3.68 -5.12
N SER A 48 -1.68 2.68 -4.48
CA SER A 48 -0.52 1.93 -4.95
C SER A 48 -0.70 0.45 -4.65
N TYR A 49 -0.10 -0.40 -5.46
CA TYR A 49 -0.05 -1.85 -5.27
C TYR A 49 1.34 -2.34 -5.60
N GLY A 50 1.81 -3.32 -4.85
CA GLY A 50 3.12 -3.92 -5.10
C GLY A 50 3.31 -5.21 -4.35
N THR A 51 4.56 -5.68 -4.39
CA THR A 51 4.98 -6.90 -3.72
C THR A 51 6.28 -6.68 -2.96
N CYS A 52 6.44 -7.43 -1.88
CA CYS A 52 7.72 -7.62 -1.20
C CYS A 52 7.99 -9.13 -1.12
N SER A 53 9.26 -9.53 -1.18
CA SER A 53 9.64 -10.93 -1.10
C SER A 53 10.77 -11.15 -0.10
N TRP A 54 10.78 -12.33 0.50
CA TRP A 54 11.74 -12.74 1.52
C TRP A 54 12.13 -14.21 1.37
N THR A 55 13.26 -14.57 1.98
CA THR A 55 13.67 -15.96 2.16
C THR A 55 13.47 -16.32 3.64
N PRO A 56 12.34 -16.96 4.01
CA PRO A 56 12.05 -17.27 5.41
C PRO A 56 13.03 -18.32 5.95
N ASP A 57 13.43 -18.17 7.22
CA ASP A 57 14.28 -19.12 7.94
C ASP A 57 13.62 -19.49 9.27
N SER A 58 13.00 -20.68 9.28
CA SER A 58 12.27 -21.21 10.44
C SER A 58 13.16 -21.55 11.65
N THR A 59 14.48 -21.44 11.51
CA THR A 59 15.44 -21.68 12.62
C THR A 59 15.80 -20.41 13.39
N LYS A 60 15.39 -19.23 12.90
CA LYS A 60 15.66 -17.95 13.56
C LYS A 60 14.71 -17.71 14.74
N GLU A 61 15.21 -17.03 15.77
CA GLU A 61 14.44 -16.72 16.99
C GLU A 61 13.29 -15.74 16.74
N ASP A 62 13.43 -14.87 15.73
CA ASP A 62 12.43 -13.89 15.31
C ASP A 62 11.45 -14.44 14.25
N TYR A 63 11.54 -15.73 13.91
CA TYR A 63 10.62 -16.35 12.96
C TYR A 63 9.20 -16.42 13.52
N VAL A 64 8.28 -15.74 12.85
CA VAL A 64 6.84 -15.82 13.14
C VAL A 64 6.21 -16.91 12.27
N LYS A 65 5.56 -17.89 12.91
CA LYS A 65 4.86 -18.96 12.18
C LYS A 65 3.66 -18.37 11.45
N TYR A 66 3.33 -18.95 10.28
CA TYR A 66 2.19 -18.50 9.48
C TYR A 66 0.87 -18.46 10.25
N ALA A 67 0.63 -19.44 11.14
CA ALA A 67 -0.58 -19.50 11.95
C ALA A 67 -0.70 -18.36 12.99
N ASP A 68 0.42 -17.72 13.32
CA ASP A 68 0.51 -16.65 14.32
C ASP A 68 0.60 -15.26 13.66
N LEU A 69 0.59 -15.18 12.32
CA LEU A 69 0.66 -13.91 11.60
C LEU A 69 -0.63 -13.11 11.74
N THR A 70 -0.47 -11.82 11.98
CA THR A 70 -1.51 -10.81 11.81
C THR A 70 -1.20 -9.94 10.60
N GLU A 71 -2.23 -9.30 10.04
CA GLU A 71 -2.05 -8.36 8.94
C GLU A 71 -1.11 -7.20 9.33
N GLU A 72 -1.19 -6.73 10.58
CA GLU A 72 -0.33 -5.68 11.12
C GLU A 72 1.15 -6.08 11.14
N ILE A 73 1.47 -7.32 11.53
CA ILE A 73 2.86 -7.83 11.50
C ILE A 73 3.41 -7.77 10.08
N VAL A 74 2.64 -8.25 9.10
CA VAL A 74 3.08 -8.30 7.70
C VAL A 74 3.17 -6.91 7.07
N ILE A 75 2.24 -6.00 7.38
CA ILE A 75 2.35 -4.59 6.98
C ILE A 75 3.64 -3.98 7.55
N GLY A 76 3.98 -4.30 8.80
CA GLY A 76 5.25 -3.91 9.41
C GLY A 76 6.46 -4.38 8.59
N TRP A 77 6.45 -5.64 8.13
CA TRP A 77 7.51 -6.18 7.27
C TRP A 77 7.59 -5.47 5.91
N VAL A 78 6.45 -5.22 5.27
CA VAL A 78 6.36 -4.50 4.00
C VAL A 78 6.94 -3.10 4.15
N LYS A 79 6.51 -2.34 5.17
CA LYS A 79 6.99 -0.98 5.42
C LYS A 79 8.47 -0.93 5.79
N ALA A 80 9.01 -1.98 6.40
CA ALA A 80 10.43 -2.09 6.75
C ALA A 80 11.31 -2.68 5.63
N SER A 81 10.71 -3.09 4.50
CA SER A 81 11.45 -3.67 3.39
C SER A 81 12.33 -2.63 2.70
N GLU A 82 13.58 -2.98 2.38
CA GLU A 82 14.51 -2.07 1.71
C GLU A 82 14.05 -1.64 0.31
N SER A 83 13.14 -2.39 -0.32
CA SER A 83 12.54 -2.05 -1.62
C SER A 83 11.33 -1.13 -1.51
N ILE A 84 10.92 -0.76 -0.30
CA ILE A 84 9.74 0.04 -0.02
C ILE A 84 10.14 1.32 0.71
N SER A 85 9.67 2.44 0.18
CA SER A 85 9.62 3.71 0.91
C SER A 85 8.16 4.03 1.18
N ALA A 86 7.71 3.78 2.42
CA ALA A 86 6.32 3.99 2.80
C ALA A 86 5.93 5.47 2.63
N ASP A 87 6.81 6.39 3.03
CA ASP A 87 6.59 7.84 2.92
C ASP A 87 6.45 8.28 1.46
N ASP A 88 7.28 7.76 0.54
CA ASP A 88 7.18 8.11 -0.88
C ASP A 88 5.90 7.56 -1.52
N ILE A 89 5.47 6.35 -1.12
CA ILE A 89 4.21 5.77 -1.58
C ILE A 89 3.02 6.59 -1.08
N GLU A 90 3.02 6.97 0.20
CA GLU A 90 1.98 7.79 0.80
C GLU A 90 1.95 9.21 0.17
N ALA A 91 3.12 9.80 -0.09
CA ALA A 91 3.24 11.07 -0.80
C ALA A 91 2.73 10.98 -2.25
N SER A 92 3.03 9.87 -2.95
CA SER A 92 2.51 9.62 -4.31
C SER A 92 0.99 9.50 -4.32
N ILE A 93 0.39 8.83 -3.32
CA ILE A 93 -1.06 8.72 -3.17
C ILE A 93 -1.69 10.10 -2.90
N ALA A 94 -1.08 10.90 -2.03
CA ALA A 94 -1.51 12.27 -1.80
C ALA A 94 -1.43 13.12 -3.08
N ALA A 95 -0.38 12.94 -3.90
CA ALA A 95 -0.24 13.63 -5.18
C ALA A 95 -1.32 13.19 -6.20
N GLN A 96 -1.68 11.91 -6.26
CA GLN A 96 -2.79 11.42 -7.09
C GLN A 96 -4.12 12.09 -6.71
N ILE A 97 -4.39 12.20 -5.40
CA ILE A 97 -5.59 12.89 -4.91
C ILE A 97 -5.54 14.38 -5.26
N ALA A 98 -4.40 15.05 -5.06
CA ALA A 98 -4.23 16.46 -5.41
C ALA A 98 -4.44 16.72 -6.92
N ASP A 99 -3.86 15.89 -7.78
CA ASP A 99 -4.03 15.98 -9.23
C ASP A 99 -5.48 15.73 -9.66
N SER A 100 -6.16 14.79 -9.01
CA SER A 100 -7.58 14.52 -9.30
C SER A 100 -8.51 15.68 -8.94
N LYS A 101 -8.08 16.59 -8.06
CA LYS A 101 -8.79 17.85 -7.72
C LYS A 101 -8.46 18.99 -8.67
N ALA A 102 -7.32 18.92 -9.37
CA ALA A 102 -6.88 20.00 -10.25
C ALA A 102 -7.79 20.10 -11.48
N PRO A 103 -8.09 21.32 -11.97
CA PRO A 103 -8.82 21.50 -13.22
C PRO A 103 -8.02 20.87 -14.37
N LYS A 104 -8.60 19.92 -15.10
CA LYS A 104 -7.93 19.28 -16.24
C LYS A 104 -7.82 20.16 -17.48
N ILE A 105 -8.58 21.27 -17.51
CA ILE A 105 -8.63 22.23 -18.61
C ILE A 105 -8.69 23.62 -18.01
N THR A 106 -7.78 24.51 -18.45
CA THR A 106 -7.80 25.93 -18.11
C THR A 106 -8.27 26.72 -19.33
N THR A 107 -9.23 27.62 -19.15
CA THR A 107 -9.75 28.49 -20.21
C THR A 107 -9.18 29.90 -20.07
N GLY A 108 -8.73 30.49 -21.18
CA GLY A 108 -8.25 31.87 -21.21
C GLY A 108 -7.75 32.26 -22.60
N VAL A 109 -7.53 33.57 -22.80
CA VAL A 109 -6.89 34.11 -24.00
C VAL A 109 -5.59 34.81 -23.60
N PRO A 110 -4.52 34.73 -24.40
CA PRO A 110 -3.18 35.20 -24.01
C PRO A 110 -3.01 36.73 -23.95
N TRP A 111 -4.08 37.50 -24.12
CA TRP A 111 -4.09 38.96 -24.13
C TRP A 111 -5.02 39.58 -23.06
N SER A 112 -5.38 38.79 -22.04
CA SER A 112 -5.98 39.34 -20.80
C SER A 112 -4.89 39.91 -19.89
#